data_AF-A0A9W6WDA3-F1
#
_entry.id   AF-A0A9W6WDA3-F1
#
_cell.length_a   1.000
_cell.length_b   1.000
_cell.length_c   1.000
_cell.angle_alpha   90.00
_cell.angle_beta   90.00
_cell.angle_gamma   90.00
#
_symmetry.space_group_name_H-M   'P 1'
#
loop_
_entity.id
_entity.type
_entity.pdbx_description
1 polymer ?
#
loop_
_entity_poly.entity_id
_entity_poly.type
_entity_poly.pdbx_seq_one_letter_code
_entity_poly.pdbx_strand_id
1 'polypeptide(L)'
;MIEENIRNKEDYEFMIGEIGLDKLFRIPWNGYLGNENEGLINPNSKFNPSSKFSNYQVSLNHQVIIYKEFLKMAIKYNKPVSIHCVKAHGILFDTTKSMIKVKDSKCTKLCLHSYSGSIDQAKSWLKLYNKNIFFSISEILNIKGGTRKEKEIDGNEYAVDSKCIELLKFLPFENILIETDYGLDFMYLEKNPENQETVEKNEHLDYLKNTREVILSTKSLQDHYEYTKSEIYGNWINFRKSE
;
A
#
# COMPACT_ATOMS: atom_id res chain seq x y z
N MET A 1 -15.21 20.87 0.49
CA MET A 1 -15.34 19.45 0.09
C MET A 1 -14.55 18.45 0.94
N ILE A 2 -13.22 18.26 0.82
CA ILE A 2 -12.53 17.22 1.63
C ILE A 2 -12.51 17.58 3.13
N GLU A 3 -12.11 18.80 3.49
CA GLU A 3 -12.15 19.25 4.89
C GLU A 3 -13.57 19.24 5.48
N GLU A 4 -14.57 19.44 4.64
CA GLU A 4 -15.98 19.45 5.00
C GLU A 4 -16.50 18.04 5.27
N ASN A 5 -16.12 17.07 4.44
CA ASN A 5 -16.37 15.64 4.68
C ASN A 5 -15.68 15.12 5.95
N ILE A 6 -14.49 15.64 6.27
CA ILE A 6 -13.78 15.32 7.52
C ILE A 6 -14.55 15.84 8.74
N ARG A 7 -15.04 17.08 8.67
CA ARG A 7 -15.80 17.71 9.76
C ARG A 7 -17.17 17.06 10.00
N ASN A 8 -17.84 16.61 8.94
CA ASN A 8 -19.19 16.04 9.03
C ASN A 8 -19.21 14.55 9.42
N LYS A 9 -18.05 13.95 9.71
CA LYS A 9 -17.90 12.52 10.02
C LYS A 9 -17.07 12.26 11.29
N GLU A 10 -17.31 13.03 12.34
CA GLU A 10 -16.60 12.86 13.62
C GLU A 10 -16.71 11.43 14.19
N ASP A 11 -17.82 10.73 13.91
CA ASP A 11 -18.07 9.35 14.38
C ASP A 11 -17.39 8.25 13.54
N TYR A 12 -16.74 8.59 12.41
CA TYR A 12 -16.08 7.59 11.55
C TYR A 12 -14.55 7.57 11.77
N GLU A 13 -14.02 6.38 12.04
CA GLU A 13 -12.58 6.13 11.91
C GLU A 13 -12.20 6.12 10.43
N PHE A 14 -11.40 7.10 10.00
CA PHE A 14 -10.88 7.19 8.64
C PHE A 14 -9.39 7.56 8.64
N MET A 15 -8.71 7.25 7.54
CA MET A 15 -7.32 7.61 7.28
C MET A 15 -7.20 8.46 6.03
N ILE A 16 -6.05 9.11 5.84
CA ILE A 16 -5.71 9.80 4.61
C ILE A 16 -4.83 8.88 3.76
N GLY A 17 -5.29 8.53 2.57
CA GLY A 17 -4.54 7.67 1.67
C GLY A 17 -5.37 7.19 0.49
N GLU A 18 -4.75 6.55 -0.49
CA GLU A 18 -3.30 6.35 -0.62
C GLU A 18 -2.65 7.58 -1.27
N ILE A 19 -1.62 8.16 -0.61
CA ILE A 19 -0.91 9.34 -1.12
C ILE A 19 0.58 9.04 -1.27
N GLY A 20 1.30 9.64 -2.21
CA GLY A 20 2.74 9.41 -2.27
C GLY A 20 3.42 9.90 -3.51
N LEU A 21 4.59 9.29 -3.79
CA LEU A 21 5.46 9.66 -4.88
C LEU A 21 5.74 8.46 -5.79
N ASP A 22 5.41 8.59 -7.06
CA ASP A 22 5.69 7.60 -8.10
C ASP A 22 6.48 8.25 -9.23
N LYS A 23 7.77 7.94 -9.28
CA LYS A 23 8.70 8.48 -10.27
C LYS A 23 8.42 7.95 -11.69
N LEU A 24 7.68 6.85 -11.83
CA LEU A 24 7.34 6.23 -13.10
C LEU A 24 5.91 6.54 -13.56
N PHE A 25 5.13 7.25 -12.75
CA PHE A 25 3.71 7.51 -13.01
C PHE A 25 3.49 8.17 -14.37
N ARG A 26 2.64 7.53 -15.18
CA ARG A 26 2.18 8.02 -16.48
C ARG A 26 0.68 8.21 -16.46
N ILE A 27 0.20 9.26 -17.11
CA ILE A 27 -1.22 9.58 -17.17
C ILE A 27 -1.94 8.51 -18.02
N PRO A 28 -2.97 7.82 -17.49
CA PRO A 28 -3.79 6.88 -18.27
C PRO A 28 -4.51 7.57 -19.44
N TRP A 29 -4.71 6.86 -20.56
CA TRP A 29 -5.44 7.42 -21.71
C TRP A 29 -6.95 7.57 -21.46
N ASN A 30 -7.54 6.69 -20.65
CA ASN A 30 -8.98 6.56 -20.43
C ASN A 30 -9.49 7.21 -19.13
N GLY A 31 -8.70 8.09 -18.51
CA GLY A 31 -9.03 8.72 -17.22
C GLY A 31 -8.94 7.74 -16.03
N TYR A 32 -9.15 8.26 -14.82
CA TYR A 32 -8.90 7.55 -13.54
C TYR A 32 -9.88 6.39 -13.24
N LEU A 33 -10.93 6.19 -14.06
CA LEU A 33 -11.91 5.10 -13.90
C LEU A 33 -12.19 4.39 -15.22
N GLY A 34 -11.26 4.50 -16.17
CA GLY A 34 -11.30 3.84 -17.46
C GLY A 34 -12.70 3.70 -18.04
N ASN A 35 -13.25 4.76 -18.64
CA ASN A 35 -14.45 4.55 -19.44
C ASN A 35 -14.07 3.60 -20.58
N GLU A 36 -14.44 2.32 -20.44
CA GLU A 36 -14.16 1.26 -21.40
C GLU A 36 -15.03 1.36 -22.64
N ASN A 37 -15.91 2.38 -22.73
CA ASN A 37 -16.66 2.70 -23.93
C ASN A 37 -15.69 3.14 -25.05
N GLU A 38 -15.20 2.10 -25.73
CA GLU A 38 -15.19 1.95 -27.17
C GLU A 38 -14.94 3.24 -27.97
N GLY A 39 -13.80 3.27 -28.66
CA GLY A 39 -13.83 3.88 -29.98
C GLY A 39 -13.73 5.40 -30.07
N LEU A 40 -12.87 6.06 -29.28
CA LEU A 40 -12.21 7.28 -29.80
C LEU A 40 -11.07 6.90 -30.76
N ILE A 41 -11.42 6.08 -31.76
CA ILE A 41 -10.66 5.86 -32.99
C ILE A 41 -10.79 7.16 -33.77
N ASN A 42 -9.89 8.10 -33.50
CA ASN A 42 -9.53 9.05 -34.53
C ASN A 42 -8.54 8.30 -35.44
N PRO A 43 -8.90 7.98 -36.70
CA PRO A 43 -8.04 7.21 -37.60
C PRO A 43 -6.71 7.91 -37.94
N ASN A 44 -6.57 9.19 -37.57
CA ASN A 44 -5.33 9.96 -37.67
C ASN A 44 -4.57 10.09 -36.34
N SER A 45 -5.08 9.54 -35.23
CA SER A 45 -4.35 9.54 -33.97
C SER A 45 -3.30 8.44 -33.98
N LYS A 46 -2.08 8.78 -33.52
CA LYS A 46 -1.00 7.82 -33.20
C LYS A 46 -1.35 7.00 -31.95
N PHE A 47 -2.60 6.58 -31.80
CA PHE A 47 -3.07 5.77 -30.70
C PHE A 47 -2.54 4.35 -30.92
N ASN A 48 -1.68 3.90 -30.02
CA ASN A 48 -1.27 2.50 -29.99
C ASN A 48 -2.22 1.79 -29.01
N PRO A 49 -3.19 0.98 -29.50
CA PRO A 49 -4.17 0.30 -28.63
C PRO A 49 -3.54 -0.66 -27.61
N SER A 50 -2.23 -0.93 -27.69
CA SER A 50 -1.49 -1.73 -26.71
C SER A 50 -1.02 -0.96 -25.47
N SER A 51 -1.02 0.38 -25.47
CA SER A 51 -0.49 1.16 -24.35
C SER A 51 -1.62 1.76 -23.49
N LYS A 52 -1.80 1.21 -22.28
CA LYS A 52 -2.77 1.73 -21.28
C LYS A 52 -2.47 3.15 -20.80
N PHE A 53 -1.24 3.64 -21.03
CA PHE A 53 -0.74 4.92 -20.52
C PHE A 53 -0.25 5.83 -21.63
N SER A 54 -0.42 7.14 -21.43
CA SER A 54 0.14 8.16 -22.30
C SER A 54 1.67 8.29 -22.12
N ASN A 55 2.28 9.11 -22.97
CA ASN A 55 3.68 9.49 -22.82
C ASN A 55 3.89 10.63 -21.81
N TYR A 56 2.82 11.19 -21.25
CA TYR A 56 2.90 12.26 -20.28
C TYR A 56 3.14 11.69 -18.87
N GLN A 57 4.12 12.27 -18.18
CA GLN A 57 4.44 11.96 -16.79
C GLN A 57 4.18 13.19 -15.93
N VAL A 58 3.74 12.95 -14.70
CA VAL A 58 3.58 14.03 -13.71
C VAL A 58 4.93 14.31 -13.09
N SER A 59 5.38 15.57 -13.14
CA SER A 59 6.68 15.94 -12.57
C SER A 59 6.74 15.60 -11.07
N LEU A 60 7.89 15.08 -10.62
CA LEU A 60 8.09 14.71 -9.21
C LEU A 60 7.88 15.90 -8.27
N ASN A 61 8.29 17.10 -8.69
CA ASN A 61 8.07 18.33 -7.91
C ASN A 61 6.57 18.60 -7.68
N HIS A 62 5.73 18.39 -8.69
CA HIS A 62 4.29 18.54 -8.54
C HIS A 62 3.71 17.49 -7.58
N GLN A 63 4.14 16.23 -7.70
CA GLN A 63 3.74 15.18 -6.76
C GLN A 63 4.11 15.52 -5.31
N VAL A 64 5.32 16.06 -5.07
CA VAL A 64 5.76 16.50 -3.74
C VAL A 64 4.89 17.64 -3.18
N ILE A 65 4.45 18.59 -4.02
CA ILE A 65 3.53 19.66 -3.60
C ILE A 65 2.22 19.05 -3.08
N ILE A 66 1.60 18.17 -3.87
CA ILE A 66 0.33 17.52 -3.50
C ILE A 66 0.50 16.63 -2.26
N TYR A 67 1.59 15.85 -2.21
CA TYR A 67 1.92 15.01 -1.07
C TYR A 67 2.01 15.81 0.24
N LYS A 68 2.68 16.97 0.21
CA LYS A 68 2.78 17.86 1.37
C LYS A 68 1.43 18.40 1.83
N GLU A 69 0.52 18.73 0.92
CA GLU A 69 -0.82 19.21 1.31
C GLU A 69 -1.63 18.13 2.03
N PHE A 70 -1.61 16.89 1.55
CA PHE A 70 -2.25 15.78 2.25
C PHE A 70 -1.61 15.47 3.60
N LEU A 71 -0.27 15.56 3.71
CA LEU A 71 0.41 15.44 5.00
C LEU A 71 -0.01 16.55 5.99
N LYS A 72 -0.16 17.80 5.53
CA LYS A 72 -0.66 18.90 6.37
C LYS A 72 -2.05 18.58 6.90
N MET A 73 -2.94 18.04 6.04
CA MET A 73 -4.27 17.62 6.47
C MET A 73 -4.21 16.50 7.52
N ALA A 74 -3.38 15.49 7.30
CA ALA A 74 -3.22 14.38 8.25
C ALA A 74 -2.75 14.85 9.62
N ILE A 75 -1.78 15.76 9.65
CA ILE A 75 -1.27 16.37 10.88
C ILE A 75 -2.36 17.22 11.54
N LYS A 76 -3.03 18.09 10.78
CA LYS A 76 -4.09 18.99 11.26
C LYS A 76 -5.24 18.23 11.94
N TYR A 77 -5.65 17.11 11.35
CA TYR A 77 -6.77 16.30 11.84
C TYR A 77 -6.34 15.09 12.69
N ASN A 78 -5.04 14.94 12.95
CA ASN A 78 -4.45 13.83 13.68
C ASN A 78 -4.89 12.45 13.12
N LYS A 79 -4.91 12.31 11.79
CA LYS A 79 -5.36 11.09 11.12
C LYS A 79 -4.18 10.26 10.63
N PRO A 80 -4.23 8.92 10.74
CA PRO A 80 -3.24 8.05 10.14
C PRO A 80 -3.13 8.26 8.63
N VAL A 81 -1.96 7.97 8.06
CA VAL A 81 -1.67 8.17 6.63
C VAL A 81 -1.16 6.89 6.00
N SER A 82 -1.75 6.49 4.88
CA SER A 82 -1.19 5.47 3.99
C SER A 82 -0.36 6.12 2.89
N ILE A 83 0.90 5.73 2.78
CA ILE A 83 1.91 6.35 1.92
C ILE A 83 2.41 5.37 0.85
N HIS A 84 2.28 5.78 -0.40
CA HIS A 84 2.79 5.13 -1.60
C HIS A 84 4.22 5.56 -1.95
N CYS A 85 5.01 4.65 -2.52
CA CYS A 85 6.29 5.01 -3.08
C CYS A 85 6.78 4.08 -4.20
N VAL A 86 7.04 4.65 -5.38
CA VAL A 86 7.72 3.95 -6.49
C VAL A 86 8.94 4.74 -6.92
N LYS A 87 10.13 4.15 -6.72
CA LYS A 87 11.45 4.70 -7.10
C LYS A 87 11.70 6.13 -6.59
N ALA A 88 11.10 6.51 -5.46
CA ALA A 88 11.19 7.84 -4.86
C ALA A 88 11.49 7.81 -3.34
N HIS A 89 12.00 6.69 -2.80
CA HIS A 89 12.09 6.45 -1.35
C HIS A 89 12.87 7.52 -0.58
N GLY A 90 13.96 8.04 -1.15
CA GLY A 90 14.78 9.08 -0.50
C GLY A 90 14.03 10.40 -0.33
N ILE A 91 13.50 10.96 -1.43
CA ILE A 91 12.74 12.21 -1.39
C ILE A 91 11.45 12.09 -0.58
N LEU A 92 10.81 10.91 -0.61
CA LEU A 92 9.67 10.60 0.22
C LEU A 92 10.05 10.71 1.70
N PHE A 93 11.08 9.95 2.13
CA PHE A 93 11.57 9.95 3.51
C PHE A 93 11.93 11.36 4.00
N ASP A 94 12.72 12.10 3.22
CA ASP A 94 13.13 13.46 3.59
C ASP A 94 11.93 14.41 3.70
N THR A 95 10.97 14.31 2.78
CA THR A 95 9.75 15.12 2.82
C THR A 95 8.91 14.78 4.04
N THR A 96 8.64 13.50 4.32
CA THR A 96 7.86 13.07 5.48
C THR A 96 8.53 13.46 6.79
N LYS A 97 9.85 13.24 6.90
CA LYS A 97 10.69 13.64 8.04
C LYS A 97 10.67 15.15 8.27
N SER A 98 10.60 15.96 7.21
CA SER A 98 10.51 17.41 7.34
C SER A 98 9.15 17.87 7.89
N MET A 99 8.07 17.18 7.53
CA MET A 99 6.69 17.55 7.84
C MET A 99 6.18 16.95 9.17
N ILE A 100 6.38 15.65 9.37
CA ILE A 100 5.91 14.93 10.56
C ILE A 100 7.04 14.86 11.57
N LYS A 101 6.91 15.65 12.64
CA LYS A 101 7.81 15.64 13.79
C LYS A 101 7.19 14.82 14.92
N VAL A 102 8.00 13.98 15.55
CA VAL A 102 7.63 13.33 16.80
C VAL A 102 7.76 14.36 17.92
N LYS A 103 6.66 14.70 18.60
CA LYS A 103 6.63 15.61 19.76
C LYS A 103 5.87 14.98 20.90
N ASP A 104 6.46 14.91 22.09
CA ASP A 104 5.78 14.49 23.32
C ASP A 104 4.95 13.21 23.16
N SER A 105 5.54 12.20 22.52
CA SER A 105 4.92 10.93 22.11
C SER A 105 3.82 10.99 21.05
N LYS A 106 3.25 12.17 20.75
CA LYS A 106 2.24 12.36 19.71
C LYS A 106 2.87 12.42 18.32
N CYS A 107 2.46 11.52 17.45
CA CYS A 107 2.89 11.50 16.06
C CYS A 107 1.78 10.96 15.16
N THR A 108 1.57 11.60 14.01
CA THR A 108 0.75 11.02 12.94
C THR A 108 1.29 9.63 12.58
N LYS A 109 0.45 8.60 12.69
CA LYS A 109 0.80 7.23 12.32
C LYS A 109 0.93 7.11 10.81
N LEU A 110 1.94 6.37 10.39
CA LEU A 110 2.33 6.20 9.00
C LEU A 110 2.23 4.73 8.61
N CYS A 111 1.56 4.43 7.52
CA CYS A 111 1.62 3.14 6.85
C CYS A 111 2.39 3.34 5.55
N LEU A 112 3.45 2.57 5.34
CA LEU A 112 4.11 2.46 4.05
C LEU A 112 3.42 1.33 3.28
N HIS A 113 2.54 1.73 2.37
CA HIS A 113 1.77 0.82 1.52
C HIS A 113 2.72 0.01 0.63
N SER A 114 2.45 -1.30 0.55
CA SER A 114 3.18 -2.31 -0.22
C SER A 114 4.68 -2.05 -0.26
N TYR A 115 5.29 -2.03 0.93
CA TYR A 115 6.62 -1.49 1.10
C TYR A 115 7.65 -2.23 0.23
N SER A 116 8.31 -1.49 -0.67
CA SER A 116 9.28 -2.01 -1.63
C SER A 116 10.69 -1.39 -1.48
N GLY A 117 10.91 -0.62 -0.41
CA GLY A 117 12.21 -0.03 -0.09
C GLY A 117 13.20 -1.05 0.47
N SER A 118 14.45 -0.64 0.68
CA SER A 118 15.47 -1.52 1.27
C SER A 118 15.28 -1.69 2.79
N ILE A 119 15.94 -2.69 3.38
CA ILE A 119 15.98 -2.89 4.84
C ILE A 119 16.63 -1.69 5.54
N ASP A 120 17.68 -1.09 4.97
CA ASP A 120 18.31 0.12 5.52
C ASP A 120 17.36 1.32 5.56
N GLN A 121 16.50 1.45 4.55
CA GLN A 121 15.44 2.45 4.54
C GLN A 121 14.40 2.13 5.62
N ALA A 122 13.98 0.87 5.77
CA ALA A 122 13.03 0.46 6.80
C ALA A 122 13.58 0.74 8.21
N LYS A 123 14.88 0.48 8.43
CA LYS A 123 15.59 0.82 9.66
C LYS A 123 15.59 2.31 9.94
N SER A 124 15.75 3.14 8.91
CA SER A 124 15.71 4.61 9.04
C SER A 124 14.33 5.11 9.44
N TRP A 125 13.27 4.52 8.88
CA TRP A 125 11.88 4.79 9.27
C TRP A 125 11.59 4.38 10.72
N LEU A 126 11.93 3.14 11.10
CA LEU A 126 11.74 2.62 12.45
C LEU A 126 12.49 3.45 13.50
N LYS A 127 13.74 3.85 13.20
CA LYS A 127 14.53 4.70 14.10
C LYS A 127 13.85 6.04 14.39
N LEU A 128 13.13 6.60 13.42
CA LEU A 128 12.53 7.93 13.55
C LEU A 128 11.13 7.88 14.17
N TYR A 129 10.31 6.90 13.78
CA TYR A 129 8.88 6.86 14.13
C TYR A 129 8.49 5.72 15.07
N ASN A 130 9.35 4.71 15.21
CA ASN A 130 9.17 3.58 16.13
C ASN A 130 7.76 2.94 16.05
N LYS A 131 6.96 3.00 17.12
CA LYS A 131 5.58 2.48 17.18
C LYS A 131 4.57 3.17 16.24
N ASN A 132 4.95 4.30 15.63
CA ASN A 132 4.08 5.11 14.78
C ASN A 132 4.32 4.90 13.27
N ILE A 133 5.15 3.93 12.87
CA ILE A 133 5.33 3.53 11.48
C ILE A 133 4.92 2.07 11.28
N PHE A 134 4.27 1.79 10.17
CA PHE A 134 3.79 0.47 9.79
C PHE A 134 4.22 0.18 8.35
N PHE A 135 4.45 -1.10 8.06
CA PHE A 135 4.86 -1.60 6.75
C PHE A 135 3.78 -2.56 6.27
N SER A 136 3.04 -2.16 5.25
CA SER A 136 2.02 -3.00 4.66
C SER A 136 2.66 -3.95 3.64
N ILE A 137 2.22 -5.20 3.68
CA ILE A 137 2.68 -6.28 2.80
C ILE A 137 1.49 -6.75 1.98
N SER A 138 1.68 -6.84 0.67
CA SER A 138 0.69 -7.37 -0.29
C SER A 138 1.21 -8.58 -1.04
N GLU A 139 0.32 -9.47 -1.44
CA GLU A 139 0.73 -10.63 -2.23
C GLU A 139 1.29 -10.21 -3.59
N ILE A 140 0.62 -9.27 -4.26
CA ILE A 140 0.93 -8.89 -5.64
C ILE A 140 2.33 -8.30 -5.75
N LEU A 141 2.66 -7.33 -4.89
CA LEU A 141 3.95 -6.65 -4.97
C LEU A 141 5.04 -7.35 -4.17
N ASN A 142 4.75 -7.82 -2.95
CA ASN A 142 5.80 -8.33 -2.06
C ASN A 142 6.06 -9.84 -2.19
N ILE A 143 5.05 -10.65 -2.53
CA ILE A 143 5.18 -12.11 -2.54
C ILE A 143 5.40 -12.62 -3.96
N LYS A 144 4.55 -12.24 -4.91
CA LYS A 144 4.64 -12.65 -6.33
C LYS A 144 5.66 -11.85 -7.15
N GLY A 145 6.03 -10.64 -6.71
CA GLY A 145 6.82 -9.68 -7.49
C GLY A 145 8.33 -9.96 -7.58
N GLY A 146 8.86 -11.01 -6.94
CA GLY A 146 10.31 -11.23 -6.79
C GLY A 146 10.89 -12.54 -7.33
N THR A 147 12.22 -12.69 -7.22
CA THR A 147 12.97 -13.92 -7.55
C THR A 147 12.55 -15.05 -6.62
N ARG A 148 11.90 -16.08 -7.19
CA ARG A 148 11.23 -17.16 -6.45
C ARG A 148 12.20 -18.01 -5.63
N LYS A 149 11.89 -18.18 -4.34
CA LYS A 149 12.21 -19.38 -3.58
C LYS A 149 10.88 -20.01 -3.15
N GLU A 150 10.77 -21.32 -3.30
CA GLU A 150 9.67 -22.09 -2.73
C GLU A 150 9.91 -22.23 -1.23
N LYS A 151 8.92 -21.88 -0.43
CA LYS A 151 8.89 -22.18 1.00
C LYS A 151 7.71 -23.09 1.25
N GLU A 152 7.97 -24.25 1.84
CA GLU A 152 6.92 -25.10 2.37
C GLU A 152 6.47 -24.52 3.73
N ILE A 153 5.19 -24.15 3.81
CA ILE A 153 4.53 -23.70 5.04
C ILE A 153 3.28 -24.57 5.18
N ASP A 154 3.21 -25.37 6.24
CA ASP A 154 2.08 -26.27 6.52
C ASP A 154 1.72 -27.22 5.35
N GLY A 155 2.73 -27.72 4.63
CA GLY A 155 2.58 -28.60 3.47
C GLY A 155 2.14 -27.90 2.17
N ASN A 156 2.04 -26.56 2.18
CA ASN A 156 1.76 -25.75 0.99
C ASN A 156 3.03 -25.02 0.54
N GLU A 157 3.30 -25.06 -0.77
CA GLU A 157 4.39 -24.31 -1.37
C GLU A 157 3.94 -22.89 -1.70
N TYR A 158 4.65 -21.91 -1.13
CA TYR A 158 4.47 -20.50 -1.46
C TYR A 158 5.71 -20.01 -2.22
N ALA A 159 5.49 -19.44 -3.40
CA ALA A 159 6.51 -18.66 -4.08
C ALA A 159 6.63 -17.30 -3.38
N VAL A 160 7.71 -17.09 -2.63
CA VAL A 160 7.93 -15.84 -1.88
C VAL A 160 9.21 -15.17 -2.33
N ASP A 161 9.18 -13.84 -2.49
CA ASP A 161 10.39 -13.05 -2.69
C ASP A 161 11.31 -13.15 -1.47
N SER A 162 12.54 -13.59 -1.71
CA SER A 162 13.63 -13.55 -0.73
C SER A 162 13.77 -12.20 0.01
N LYS A 163 13.57 -11.08 -0.68
CA LYS A 163 13.64 -9.74 -0.09
C LYS A 163 12.51 -9.49 0.91
N CYS A 164 11.31 -9.99 0.60
CA CYS A 164 10.17 -9.91 1.50
C CYS A 164 10.45 -10.72 2.77
N ILE A 165 10.98 -11.93 2.65
CA ILE A 165 11.35 -12.75 3.82
C ILE A 165 12.41 -12.06 4.69
N GLU A 166 13.47 -11.49 4.09
CA GLU A 166 14.49 -10.78 4.85
C GLU A 166 13.94 -9.52 5.54
N LEU A 167 13.05 -8.79 4.86
CA LEU A 167 12.35 -7.65 5.44
C LEU A 167 11.47 -8.08 6.62
N LEU A 168 10.64 -9.10 6.46
CA LEU A 168 9.77 -9.63 7.51
C LEU A 168 10.57 -10.10 8.72
N LYS A 169 11.73 -10.71 8.49
CA LYS A 169 12.64 -11.05 9.59
C LYS A 169 13.14 -9.81 10.32
N PHE A 170 13.45 -8.75 9.60
CA PHE A 170 13.95 -7.53 10.22
C PHE A 170 12.86 -6.75 11.00
N LEU A 171 11.62 -6.72 10.50
CA LEU A 171 10.56 -5.88 11.06
C LEU A 171 10.02 -6.44 12.40
N PRO A 172 9.75 -5.56 13.39
CA PRO A 172 8.94 -5.93 14.57
C PRO A 172 7.53 -6.31 14.14
N PHE A 173 6.96 -7.35 14.77
CA PHE A 173 5.65 -7.89 14.38
C PHE A 173 4.55 -6.83 14.45
N GLU A 174 4.57 -5.99 15.48
CA GLU A 174 3.59 -4.92 15.74
C GLU A 174 3.57 -3.81 14.68
N ASN A 175 4.63 -3.69 13.88
CA ASN A 175 4.74 -2.72 12.80
C ASN A 175 4.31 -3.31 11.44
N ILE A 176 3.93 -4.59 11.36
CA ILE A 176 3.56 -5.23 10.09
C ILE A 176 2.04 -5.14 9.88
N LEU A 177 1.64 -4.66 8.70
CA LEU A 177 0.26 -4.69 8.23
C LEU A 177 0.13 -5.62 7.02
N ILE A 178 -1.10 -6.02 6.75
CA ILE A 178 -1.47 -6.87 5.63
C ILE A 178 -2.49 -6.17 4.74
N GLU A 179 -2.31 -6.27 3.42
CA GLU A 179 -3.25 -5.74 2.43
C GLU A 179 -3.29 -6.62 1.19
N THR A 180 -4.22 -6.34 0.27
CA THR A 180 -4.30 -7.03 -1.02
C THR A 180 -3.57 -6.31 -2.14
N ASP A 181 -3.49 -4.98 -2.07
CA ASP A 181 -3.18 -4.10 -3.21
C ASP A 181 -4.07 -4.38 -4.44
N TYR A 182 -5.33 -4.73 -4.19
CA TYR A 182 -6.31 -5.05 -5.21
C TYR A 182 -7.15 -3.80 -5.52
N GLY A 183 -6.95 -3.23 -6.71
CA GLY A 183 -7.64 -2.01 -7.14
C GLY A 183 -9.15 -2.18 -7.26
N LEU A 184 -9.90 -1.10 -6.97
CA LEU A 184 -11.36 -1.09 -7.08
C LEU A 184 -11.85 -1.44 -8.50
N ASP A 185 -11.10 -1.05 -9.53
CA ASP A 185 -11.44 -1.30 -10.93
C ASP A 185 -11.63 -2.80 -11.22
N PHE A 186 -10.77 -3.65 -10.65
CA PHE A 186 -10.90 -5.10 -10.79
C PHE A 186 -12.18 -5.63 -10.14
N MET A 187 -12.59 -5.08 -8.98
CA MET A 187 -13.83 -5.49 -8.32
C MET A 187 -15.10 -5.07 -9.08
N TYR A 188 -15.04 -3.99 -9.88
CA TYR A 188 -16.17 -3.57 -10.71
C TYR A 188 -16.25 -4.36 -12.02
N LEU A 189 -15.12 -4.74 -12.62
CA LEU A 189 -15.07 -5.55 -13.84
C LEU A 189 -15.58 -6.99 -13.63
N GLU A 190 -15.35 -7.58 -12.46
CA GLU A 190 -15.88 -8.90 -12.10
C GLU A 190 -17.42 -8.93 -11.97
N LYS A 191 -18.06 -7.77 -11.74
CA LYS A 191 -19.52 -7.65 -11.54
C LYS A 191 -20.31 -7.45 -12.82
N ASN A 192 -19.67 -7.46 -13.99
CA ASN A 192 -20.37 -7.27 -15.26
C ASN A 192 -21.29 -8.48 -15.55
N PRO A 193 -22.60 -8.29 -15.83
CA PRO A 193 -23.57 -9.38 -15.95
C PRO A 193 -23.24 -10.41 -17.04
N GLU A 194 -22.52 -10.00 -18.07
CA GLU A 194 -22.11 -10.87 -19.19
C GLU A 194 -20.93 -11.80 -18.84
N ASN A 195 -20.22 -11.53 -17.73
CA ASN A 195 -19.12 -12.35 -17.21
C ASN A 195 -19.56 -13.30 -16.07
N GLN A 196 -20.88 -13.47 -15.87
CA GLN A 196 -21.46 -14.20 -14.73
C GLN A 196 -21.19 -15.71 -14.69
N GLU A 197 -20.63 -16.31 -15.74
CA GLU A 197 -20.28 -17.75 -15.72
C GLU A 197 -18.96 -18.07 -15.00
N THR A 198 -18.15 -17.11 -14.55
CA THR A 198 -16.76 -17.42 -14.11
C THR A 198 -16.19 -16.84 -12.82
N VAL A 199 -16.93 -16.17 -11.93
CA VAL A 199 -16.28 -15.63 -10.71
C VAL A 199 -17.08 -15.87 -9.41
N GLU A 200 -17.08 -17.12 -8.98
CA GLU A 200 -17.24 -17.50 -7.57
C GLU A 200 -15.90 -17.43 -6.79
N LYS A 201 -14.80 -17.04 -7.45
CA LYS A 201 -13.48 -16.95 -6.82
C LYS A 201 -13.27 -15.57 -6.20
N ASN A 202 -13.40 -15.51 -4.87
CA ASN A 202 -12.93 -14.38 -4.08
C ASN A 202 -11.39 -14.32 -4.06
N GLU A 203 -10.73 -14.15 -5.21
CA GLU A 203 -9.27 -14.20 -5.34
C GLU A 203 -8.56 -13.23 -4.38
N HIS A 204 -9.16 -12.05 -4.15
CA HIS A 204 -8.65 -11.07 -3.19
C HIS A 204 -8.63 -11.59 -1.74
N LEU A 205 -9.57 -12.45 -1.33
CA LEU A 205 -9.54 -13.09 -0.01
C LEU A 205 -8.42 -14.11 0.09
N ASP A 206 -8.12 -14.81 -0.99
CA ASP A 206 -6.99 -15.73 -1.04
C ASP A 206 -5.68 -14.96 -0.96
N TYR A 207 -5.60 -13.76 -1.56
CA TYR A 207 -4.44 -12.87 -1.39
C TYR A 207 -4.16 -12.48 0.05
N LEU A 208 -5.22 -12.16 0.81
CA LEU A 208 -5.09 -11.90 2.25
C LEU A 208 -4.71 -13.15 3.04
N LYS A 209 -5.25 -14.32 2.70
CA LYS A 209 -4.89 -15.56 3.40
C LYS A 209 -3.43 -15.88 3.20
N ASN A 210 -2.95 -15.92 1.96
CA ASN A 210 -1.58 -16.25 1.63
C ASN A 210 -0.59 -15.26 2.27
N THR A 211 -0.87 -13.95 2.16
CA THR A 211 -0.01 -12.93 2.76
C THR A 211 0.08 -13.10 4.28
N ARG A 212 -1.04 -13.43 4.94
CA ARG A 212 -1.06 -13.73 6.37
C ARG A 212 -0.17 -14.94 6.69
N GLU A 213 -0.34 -16.05 5.98
CA GLU A 213 0.43 -17.28 6.26
C GLU A 213 1.94 -17.07 6.08
N VAL A 214 2.34 -16.30 5.06
CA VAL A 214 3.75 -15.94 4.86
C VAL A 214 4.30 -15.11 6.03
N ILE A 215 3.53 -14.13 6.52
CA ILE A 215 3.92 -13.29 7.67
C ILE A 215 4.02 -14.14 8.94
N LEU A 216 2.95 -14.85 9.30
CA LEU A 216 2.86 -15.63 10.52
C LEU A 216 3.94 -16.71 10.55
N SER A 217 4.07 -17.50 9.49
CA SER A 217 5.11 -18.54 9.43
C SER A 217 6.53 -17.98 9.51
N THR A 218 6.79 -16.80 8.94
CA THR A 218 8.13 -16.20 8.97
C THR A 218 8.46 -15.65 10.34
N LYS A 219 7.52 -14.93 10.95
CA LYS A 219 7.68 -14.32 12.27
C LYS A 219 7.69 -15.37 13.37
N SER A 220 6.81 -16.37 13.32
CA SER A 220 6.76 -17.41 14.34
C SER A 220 8.00 -18.28 14.36
N LEU A 221 8.54 -18.63 13.19
CA LEU A 221 9.81 -19.35 13.07
C LEU A 221 10.99 -18.53 13.60
N GLN A 222 11.00 -17.23 13.35
CA GLN A 222 12.09 -16.36 13.74
C GLN A 222 12.11 -16.10 15.25
N ASP A 223 10.94 -15.74 15.80
CA ASP A 223 10.84 -15.26 17.17
C ASP A 223 10.63 -16.41 18.16
N HIS A 224 10.51 -17.65 17.65
CA HIS A 224 10.17 -18.85 18.41
C HIS A 224 8.89 -18.68 19.26
N TYR A 225 7.92 -17.97 18.69
CA TYR A 225 6.63 -17.62 19.31
C TYR A 225 5.50 -17.80 18.28
N GLU A 226 4.35 -18.34 18.67
CA GLU A 226 3.25 -18.55 17.74
C GLU A 226 2.36 -17.30 17.65
N TYR A 227 2.49 -16.55 16.55
CA TYR A 227 1.59 -15.43 16.25
C TYR A 227 0.29 -15.90 15.62
N THR A 228 -0.78 -15.17 15.92
CA THR A 228 -2.15 -15.49 15.52
C THR A 228 -2.72 -14.48 14.53
N LYS A 229 -3.79 -14.89 13.83
CA LYS A 229 -4.62 -14.00 13.01
C LYS A 229 -5.19 -12.81 13.81
N SER A 230 -5.44 -12.98 15.10
CA SER A 230 -5.98 -11.91 15.95
C SER A 230 -4.93 -10.82 16.17
N GLU A 231 -3.67 -11.21 16.38
CA GLU A 231 -2.57 -10.26 16.61
C GLU A 231 -2.27 -9.42 15.37
N ILE A 232 -2.24 -10.02 14.17
CA ILE A 232 -2.04 -9.23 12.92
C ILE A 232 -3.22 -8.27 12.66
N TYR A 233 -4.45 -8.65 13.04
CA TYR A 233 -5.59 -7.74 13.00
C TYR A 233 -5.49 -6.63 14.05
N GLY A 234 -4.94 -6.94 15.22
CA GLY A 234 -4.60 -5.99 16.27
C GLY A 234 -3.67 -4.87 15.78
N ASN A 235 -2.73 -5.17 14.89
CA ASN A 235 -1.87 -4.16 14.27
C ASN A 235 -2.68 -3.13 13.45
N TRP A 236 -3.69 -3.57 12.70
CA TRP A 236 -4.60 -2.67 11.97
C TRP A 236 -5.47 -1.82 12.90
N ILE A 237 -5.89 -2.36 14.04
CA ILE A 237 -6.59 -1.58 15.07
C ILE A 237 -5.65 -0.52 15.64
N ASN A 238 -4.40 -0.89 15.94
CA ASN A 238 -3.39 0.04 16.43
C ASN A 238 -3.13 1.17 15.42
N PHE A 239 -2.92 0.84 14.15
CA PHE A 239 -2.68 1.84 13.11
C PHE A 239 -3.83 2.84 12.99
N ARG A 240 -5.09 2.38 13.04
CA ARG A 240 -6.29 3.22 12.88
C ARG A 240 -6.56 4.18 14.04
N LYS A 241 -6.15 3.80 15.26
CA LYS A 241 -6.36 4.64 16.45
C LYS A 241 -5.50 5.90 16.38
N SER A 242 -6.16 7.06 16.38
CA SER A 242 -5.50 8.36 16.58
C SER A 242 -5.08 8.49 18.06
N GLU A 243 -3.91 9.06 18.35
CA GLU A 243 -3.43 9.34 19.72
C GLU A 243 -4.01 10.64 20.30
#